data_AF-A0A2V7ET10-F1
#
_entry.id   AF-A0A2V7ET10-F1
#
_cell.length_a   1.000
_cell.length_b   1.000
_cell.length_c   1.000
_cell.angle_alpha   90.00
_cell.angle_beta   90.00
_cell.angle_gamma   90.00
#
_symmetry.space_group_name_H-M   'P 1'
#
loop_
_entity.id
_entity.type
_entity.pdbx_description
1 polymer ?
#
loop_
_entity_poly.entity_id
_entity_poly.type
_entity_poly.pdbx_seq_one_letter_code
_entity_poly.pdbx_strand_id
1 'polypeptide(L)' 'MPRSAKAARIVRLVEALTTGLGVRDRVSLGRRMTQSLVRAYQTERRPVPGWVNDLHAYFDHGRRL' A
#
# COMPACT_ATOMS: atom_id res chain seq x y z
N MET A 1 -6.08 9.02 4.67
CA MET A 1 -4.61 9.24 4.61
C MET A 1 -3.90 8.23 5.52
N PRO A 2 -2.74 7.69 5.13
CA PRO A 2 -1.98 6.73 5.96
C PRO A 2 -1.53 7.37 7.28
N ARG A 3 -1.58 6.62 8.39
CA ARG A 3 -1.21 7.11 9.72
C ARG A 3 0.30 7.21 9.95
N SER A 4 1.08 6.36 9.27
CA SER A 4 2.55 6.41 9.29
C SER A 4 3.14 7.37 8.24
N ALA A 5 4.13 8.19 8.62
CA ALA A 5 4.91 9.02 7.69
C ALA A 5 5.59 8.20 6.58
N LYS A 6 6.06 6.98 6.91
CA LYS A 6 6.64 6.04 5.94
C LYS A 6 5.59 5.55 4.95
N ALA A 7 4.41 5.18 5.44
CA ALA A 7 3.28 4.78 4.60
C ALA A 7 2.86 5.92 3.66
N ALA A 8 2.77 7.15 4.17
CA ALA A 8 2.44 8.33 3.36
C ALA A 8 3.47 8.61 2.25
N ARG A 9 4.76 8.36 2.50
CA ARG A 9 5.81 8.51 1.48
C ARG A 9 5.72 7.42 0.41
N ILE A 10 5.40 6.19 0.79
CA ILE A 10 5.19 5.08 -0.15
C ILE A 10 3.95 5.32 -1.01
N VAL A 11 2.84 5.82 -0.44
CA VAL A 11 1.66 6.21 -1.22
C VAL A 11 2.03 7.24 -2.28
N ARG A 12 2.73 8.32 -1.92
CA ARG A 12 3.16 9.34 -2.88
C ARG A 12 4.05 8.79 -4.00
N LEU A 13 4.90 7.81 -3.71
CA LEU A 13 5.70 7.13 -4.74
C LEU A 13 4.82 6.32 -5.69
N VAL A 14 3.85 5.56 -5.17
CA VAL A 14 2.87 4.83 -6.00
C VAL A 14 2.07 5.79 -6.87
N GLU A 15 1.67 6.94 -6.33
CA GLU A 15 0.97 7.99 -7.08
C GLU A 15 1.83 8.56 -8.20
N ALA A 16 3.10 8.88 -7.91
CA ALA A 16 4.03 9.37 -8.91
C ALA A 16 4.26 8.36 -10.04
N LEU A 17 4.46 7.08 -9.70
CA LEU A 17 4.64 5.99 -10.68
C LEU A 17 3.39 5.71 -11.51
N THR A 18 2.21 6.09 -11.02
CA THR A 18 0.91 5.91 -11.69
C THR A 18 0.35 7.22 -12.22
N THR A 19 1.19 8.25 -12.33
CA THR A 19 0.81 9.52 -12.96
C THR A 19 0.42 9.24 -14.42
N GLY A 20 -0.75 9.72 -14.83
CA GLY A 20 -1.32 9.43 -16.16
C GLY A 20 -2.09 8.10 -16.25
N LEU A 21 -2.05 7.26 -15.21
CA LEU A 21 -2.93 6.10 -15.07
C LEU A 21 -4.17 6.44 -14.23
N GLY A 22 -5.26 5.71 -14.46
CA GLY A 22 -6.51 5.93 -13.74
C GLY A 22 -6.38 5.59 -12.25
N VAL A 23 -7.28 6.14 -11.43
CA VAL A 23 -7.38 5.85 -9.99
C VAL A 23 -7.44 4.33 -9.73
N ARG A 24 -8.11 3.59 -10.61
CA ARG A 24 -8.23 2.13 -10.54
C ARG A 24 -6.87 1.41 -10.63
N ASP A 25 -5.99 1.87 -11.51
CA ASP A 25 -4.66 1.27 -11.71
C ASP A 25 -3.76 1.54 -10.52
N ARG A 26 -3.81 2.76 -9.98
CA ARG A 26 -3.14 3.15 -8.74
C ARG A 26 -3.54 2.27 -7.56
N VAL A 27 -4.85 2.09 -7.36
CA VAL A 27 -5.37 1.23 -6.27
C VAL A 27 -4.97 -0.22 -6.49
N SER A 28 -5.05 -0.73 -7.72
CA SER A 28 -4.66 -2.11 -8.06
C SER A 28 -3.18 -2.37 -7.78
N LEU A 29 -2.29 -1.47 -8.22
CA LEU A 29 -0.85 -1.56 -7.98
C LEU A 29 -0.54 -1.52 -6.47
N GLY A 30 -1.10 -0.54 -5.76
CA GLY A 30 -0.90 -0.40 -4.31
C GLY A 30 -1.39 -1.60 -3.52
N ARG A 31 -2.53 -2.20 -3.90
CA ARG A 31 -3.06 -3.41 -3.28
C ARG A 31 -2.15 -4.61 -3.49
N ARG A 32 -1.68 -4.85 -4.72
CA ARG A 32 -0.74 -5.95 -5.03
C ARG A 32 0.58 -5.78 -4.27
N MET A 33 1.12 -4.56 -4.25
CA MET A 33 2.35 -4.26 -3.52
C MET A 33 2.22 -4.53 -2.02
N THR A 34 1.13 -4.07 -1.39
CA THR A 34 0.92 -4.30 0.05
C THR A 34 0.68 -5.75 0.40
N GLN A 35 -0.05 -6.50 -0.43
CA GLN A 35 -0.20 -7.94 -0.28
C GLN A 35 1.15 -8.66 -0.35
N SER A 36 2.02 -8.29 -1.30
CA SER A 36 3.37 -8.85 -1.40
C SER A 36 4.23 -8.56 -0.16
N LEU A 37 4.14 -7.34 0.41
CA LEU A 37 4.85 -7.00 1.64
C LEU A 37 4.36 -7.84 2.83
N VAL A 38 3.05 -7.93 3.04
CA VAL A 38 2.47 -8.76 4.11
C VAL A 38 2.92 -10.22 3.96
N ARG A 39 2.84 -10.76 2.74
CA ARG A 39 3.27 -12.13 2.46
C ARG A 39 4.76 -12.35 2.72
N ALA A 40 5.62 -11.39 2.37
CA ALA A 40 7.06 -11.49 2.62
C ALA A 40 7.36 -11.59 4.14
N TYR A 41 6.77 -10.72 4.96
CA TYR A 41 6.92 -10.78 6.41
C TYR A 41 6.40 -12.10 7.00
N GLN A 42 5.25 -12.58 6.52
CA GLN A 42 4.69 -13.86 6.97
C GLN A 42 5.58 -15.05 6.59
N THR A 43 6.10 -15.08 5.36
CA THR A 43 7.04 -16.13 4.90
C THR A 43 8.30 -16.16 5.75
N GLU A 44 8.82 -14.98 6.13
CA GLU A 44 9.97 -14.85 7.03
C GLU A 44 9.63 -15.14 8.50
N ARG A 45 8.38 -15.46 8.84
CA ARG A 45 7.86 -15.60 10.22
C ARG A 45 8.13 -14.37 11.09
N ARG A 46 8.12 -13.19 10.47
CA ARG A 46 8.32 -11.90 11.14
C ARG A 46 6.97 -11.21 11.35
N PRO A 47 6.81 -10.46 12.45
CA PRO A 47 5.60 -9.68 12.65
C PRO A 47 5.48 -8.62 11.55
N VAL A 48 4.27 -8.46 11.01
CA VAL A 48 3.98 -7.43 10.01
C VAL A 48 4.07 -6.07 10.69
N PRO A 49 4.96 -5.16 10.24
CA PRO A 49 5.09 -3.84 10.85
C PRO A 49 3.81 -3.00 10.72
N GLY A 50 3.53 -2.15 11.71
CA GLY A 50 2.34 -1.29 11.71
C GLY A 50 2.19 -0.41 10.46
N TRP A 51 3.30 0.10 9.91
CA TRP A 51 3.27 0.89 8.68
C TRP A 51 2.85 0.08 7.43
N VAL A 52 3.06 -1.24 7.42
CA VAL A 52 2.57 -2.14 6.36
C VAL A 52 1.06 -2.35 6.51
N ASN A 53 0.58 -2.51 7.74
CA ASN A 53 -0.86 -2.59 8.01
C ASN A 53 -1.58 -1.29 7.61
N ASP A 54 -1.00 -0.12 7.92
CA ASP A 54 -1.52 1.18 7.49
C ASP A 54 -1.61 1.29 5.96
N LEU A 55 -0.58 0.83 5.25
CA LEU A 55 -0.59 0.79 3.78
C LEU A 55 -1.64 -0.17 3.24
N HIS A 56 -1.73 -1.35 3.81
CA HIS A 56 -2.71 -2.35 3.41
C HIS A 56 -4.13 -1.82 3.60
N ALA A 57 -4.42 -1.22 4.76
CA ALA A 57 -5.71 -0.59 5.03
C ALA A 57 -6.02 0.54 4.04
N TYR A 58 -5.04 1.39 3.72
CA TYR A 58 -5.20 2.48 2.75
C TYR A 58 -5.62 1.97 1.36
N PHE A 59 -4.92 0.98 0.81
CA PHE A 59 -5.22 0.47 -0.53
C PHE A 59 -6.40 -0.51 -0.56
N ASP A 60 -6.73 -1.16 0.55
CA ASP A 60 -7.91 -2.03 0.63
C ASP A 60 -9.22 -1.23 0.72
N HIS A 61 -9.18 -0.06 1.37
CA HIS A 61 -10.30 0.89 1.45
C HIS A 61 -10.45 1.79 0.21
N GLY A 62 -9.50 1.75 -0.73
CA GLY A 62 -9.58 2.45 -2.02
C GLY A 62 -10.77 2.05 -2.91
N ARG A 63 -11.58 1.07 -2.50
CA ARG A 63 -12.92 0.79 -3.07
C ARG A 63 -13.97 1.86 -2.76
N ARG A 64 -13.68 2.86 -1.92
CA ARG A 64 -14.58 3.96 -1.54
C ARG A 64 -14.12 5.35 -1.98
N LEU A 65 -13.07 5.45 -2.82
CA LEU A 65 -12.66 6.69 -3.48
C LEU A 65 -13.24 6.76 -4.88
#